data_AF-A0A7J8QEX8-F1
#
_entry.id   AF-A0A7J8QEX8-F1
#
_cell.length_a   1.000
_cell.length_b   1.000
_cell.length_c   1.000
_cell.angle_alpha   90.00
_cell.angle_beta   90.00
_cell.angle_gamma   90.00
#
_symmetry.space_group_name_H-M   'P 1'
#
loop_
_entity.id
_entity.type
_entity.pdbx_description
1 polymer ?
#
loop_
_entity_poly.entity_id
_entity_poly.type
_entity_poly.pdbx_seq_one_letter_code
_entity_poly.pdbx_strand_id
1 'polypeptide(L)'
;MYKASFGDDTSSSKKFEATVTRLHPSTQGLREFINEVNTLASLQHPNLCKLLGYHARDNSEQRMLVYERLFHGSLDRLLYGRSDGPPLDWNTRMKIALCSAQGLTFLHEEGPFQAMYNEFSTANIQIDKDFSAKLSGYGCVGHIPETEEISSNSVAVANISVETLERGRLTPKSNVWSFGIILLELLTGRKNLDNRYPKEERNLVKWSRPFLADNCRLSLIMDPQLKGRFPMKAARTVADIAQRCLQMDPSERPTMRTIVEHLKIIQDLKYSCRFPLQDPAAIAGKQMSRSPSLNGIITPAPRSSFSPSPPSRAWMSVSPTRPPNLPLALPPRACSSTLSLEESERQESRRSSSATLRRASVEGY
;
A
#
# COMPACT_ATOMS: atom_id res chain seq x y z
N MET A 1 -0.31 -11.31 0.87
CA MET A 1 0.76 -12.21 0.40
C MET A 1 1.16 -13.19 1.49
N TYR A 2 1.35 -14.45 1.12
CA TYR A 2 1.75 -15.53 2.02
C TYR A 2 3.25 -15.82 1.88
N LYS A 3 3.84 -16.40 2.93
CA LYS A 3 5.23 -16.92 2.91
C LYS A 3 5.16 -18.43 2.74
N ALA A 4 5.91 -18.97 1.79
CA ALA A 4 6.11 -20.41 1.64
C ALA A 4 7.61 -20.75 1.73
N SER A 5 7.91 -21.96 2.21
CA SER A 5 9.27 -22.51 2.21
C SER A 5 9.25 -23.86 1.50
N PHE A 6 10.06 -24.00 0.46
CA PHE A 6 10.17 -25.24 -0.31
C PHE A 6 11.47 -25.96 0.06
N GLY A 7 11.42 -27.29 0.15
CA GLY A 7 12.59 -28.16 0.34
C GLY A 7 12.89 -28.93 -0.95
N ASP A 8 14.17 -29.15 -1.23
CA ASP A 8 14.62 -30.04 -2.30
C ASP A 8 14.96 -31.41 -1.68
N ASP A 9 14.35 -32.48 -2.18
CA ASP A 9 14.58 -33.85 -1.68
C ASP A 9 15.94 -34.41 -2.15
N THR A 10 16.71 -33.67 -2.95
CA THR A 10 18.03 -34.10 -3.45
C THR A 10 19.20 -33.36 -2.78
N SER A 11 19.71 -33.95 -1.70
CA SER A 11 21.07 -33.78 -1.13
C SER A 11 21.64 -32.38 -0.80
N SER A 12 20.91 -31.28 -1.01
CA SER A 12 21.28 -29.97 -0.46
C SER A 12 20.06 -29.32 0.18
N SER A 13 20.11 -29.12 1.51
CA SER A 13 19.04 -28.51 2.29
C SER A 13 18.91 -27.00 2.03
N LYS A 14 18.84 -26.56 0.76
CA LYS A 14 18.50 -25.18 0.43
C LYS A 14 16.99 -24.99 0.56
N LYS A 15 16.56 -24.64 1.77
CA LYS A 15 15.23 -24.05 1.96
C LYS A 15 15.17 -22.75 1.19
N PHE A 16 14.30 -22.67 0.19
CA PHE A 16 14.05 -21.43 -0.53
C PHE A 16 12.78 -20.79 0.01
N GLU A 17 12.85 -19.51 0.38
CA GLU A 17 11.68 -18.75 0.79
C GLU A 17 11.04 -18.07 -0.41
N ALA A 18 9.72 -18.14 -0.51
CA ALA A 18 8.97 -17.55 -1.60
C ALA A 18 7.87 -16.62 -1.11
N THR A 19 7.49 -15.72 -2.00
CA THR A 19 6.37 -14.80 -1.86
C THR A 19 5.21 -15.31 -2.70
N VAL A 20 4.09 -15.63 -2.04
CA VAL A 20 2.90 -16.18 -2.72
C VAL A 20 1.82 -15.12 -2.84
N THR A 21 1.39 -14.88 -4.07
CA THR A 21 0.30 -13.97 -4.42
C THR A 21 -0.90 -14.79 -4.83
N ARG A 22 -2.00 -14.65 -4.08
CA ARG A 22 -3.28 -15.23 -4.45
C ARG A 22 -3.94 -14.29 -5.46
N LEU A 23 -4.39 -14.84 -6.58
CA LEU A 23 -5.08 -14.10 -7.61
C LEU A 23 -6.58 -14.00 -7.29
N HIS A 24 -7.22 -12.98 -7.85
CA HIS A 24 -8.68 -12.90 -7.84
C HIS A 24 -9.28 -14.01 -8.72
N PRO A 25 -10.51 -14.46 -8.42
CA PRO A 25 -11.25 -15.37 -9.29
C PRO A 25 -11.28 -14.87 -10.74
N SER A 26 -11.21 -15.78 -11.70
CA SER A 26 -11.10 -15.42 -13.11
C SER A 26 -11.82 -16.45 -13.97
N THR A 27 -12.66 -15.98 -14.90
CA THR A 27 -13.35 -16.83 -15.88
C THR A 27 -12.42 -17.44 -16.93
N GLN A 28 -11.14 -17.03 -16.95
CA GLN A 28 -10.10 -17.52 -17.85
C GLN A 28 -9.91 -19.04 -17.70
N GLY A 29 -9.79 -19.79 -18.78
CA GLY A 29 -9.57 -21.24 -18.72
C GLY A 29 -8.20 -21.62 -18.15
N LEU A 30 -8.04 -22.85 -17.62
CA LEU A 30 -6.75 -23.31 -17.07
C LEU A 30 -5.61 -23.23 -18.11
N ARG A 31 -5.87 -23.64 -19.35
CA ARG A 31 -4.88 -23.59 -20.43
C ARG A 31 -4.42 -22.15 -20.75
N GLU A 32 -5.36 -21.21 -20.77
CA GLU A 32 -5.08 -19.79 -21.02
C GLU A 32 -4.24 -19.21 -19.90
N PHE A 33 -4.58 -19.54 -18.65
CA PHE A 33 -3.80 -19.16 -17.48
C PHE A 33 -2.36 -19.69 -17.53
N ILE A 34 -2.17 -20.97 -17.84
CA ILE A 34 -0.83 -21.56 -17.93
C ILE A 34 -0.01 -20.85 -19.03
N ASN A 35 -0.61 -20.56 -20.19
CA ASN A 35 0.05 -19.83 -21.26
C ASN A 35 0.44 -18.40 -20.83
N GLU A 36 -0.45 -17.70 -20.12
CA GLU A 36 -0.17 -16.37 -19.59
C GLU A 36 0.95 -16.42 -18.55
N VAL A 37 0.92 -17.39 -17.62
CA VAL A 37 1.97 -17.59 -16.61
C VAL A 37 3.32 -17.87 -17.26
N ASN A 38 3.37 -18.71 -18.30
CA ASN A 38 4.60 -18.96 -19.06
C ASN A 38 5.12 -17.69 -19.74
N THR A 39 4.22 -16.85 -20.23
CA THR A 39 4.56 -15.55 -20.82
C THR A 39 5.09 -14.58 -19.74
N LEU A 40 4.48 -14.55 -18.56
CA LEU A 40 4.95 -13.77 -17.42
C LEU A 40 6.31 -14.25 -16.89
N ALA A 41 6.55 -15.56 -16.91
CA ALA A 41 7.81 -16.16 -16.48
C ALA A 41 9.00 -15.78 -17.39
N SER A 42 8.75 -15.36 -18.64
CA SER A 42 9.80 -14.89 -19.54
C SER A 42 10.28 -13.47 -19.23
N LEU A 43 9.57 -12.71 -18.38
CA LEU A 43 9.98 -11.36 -17.99
C LEU A 43 11.22 -11.41 -17.10
N GLN A 44 12.26 -10.69 -17.51
CA GLN A 44 13.51 -10.55 -16.74
C GLN A 44 13.92 -9.09 -16.69
N HIS A 45 14.03 -8.55 -15.47
CA HIS A 45 14.43 -7.17 -15.24
C HIS A 45 15.04 -7.04 -13.83
N PRO A 46 16.08 -6.20 -13.61
CA PRO A 46 16.72 -6.05 -12.30
C PRO A 46 15.76 -5.68 -11.16
N ASN A 47 14.68 -4.97 -11.49
CA ASN A 47 13.64 -4.55 -10.53
C ASN A 47 12.35 -5.38 -10.59
N LEU A 48 12.40 -6.60 -11.11
CA LEU A 48 11.31 -7.57 -11.03
C LEU A 48 11.78 -8.85 -10.32
N CYS A 49 10.95 -9.34 -9.41
CA CYS A 49 11.17 -10.62 -8.74
C CYS A 49 10.91 -11.75 -9.74
N LYS A 50 11.82 -12.70 -9.85
CA LYS A 50 11.62 -13.89 -10.68
C LYS A 50 10.33 -14.64 -10.27
N LEU A 51 9.49 -14.97 -11.25
CA LEU A 51 8.39 -15.91 -11.09
C LEU A 51 8.96 -17.33 -11.07
N LEU A 52 8.65 -18.08 -10.02
CA LEU A 52 9.21 -19.39 -9.72
C LEU A 52 8.24 -20.54 -9.94
N GLY A 53 6.96 -20.25 -10.15
CA GLY A 53 5.93 -21.26 -10.33
C GLY A 53 4.54 -20.72 -10.02
N TYR A 54 3.56 -21.62 -10.07
CA TYR A 54 2.17 -21.29 -9.83
C TYR A 54 1.41 -22.47 -9.21
N HIS A 55 0.27 -22.15 -8.62
CA HIS A 55 -0.74 -23.13 -8.26
C HIS A 55 -2.01 -22.85 -9.05
N ALA A 56 -2.46 -23.82 -9.83
CA ALA A 56 -3.76 -23.80 -10.47
C ALA A 56 -4.31 -25.23 -10.55
N ARG A 57 -5.62 -25.36 -10.40
CA ARG A 57 -6.33 -26.64 -10.54
C ARG A 57 -7.46 -26.46 -11.53
N ASP A 58 -7.69 -27.50 -12.32
CA ASP A 58 -8.83 -27.56 -13.22
C ASP A 58 -10.15 -27.45 -12.43
N ASN A 59 -11.10 -26.66 -12.93
CA ASN A 59 -12.35 -26.31 -12.26
C ASN A 59 -12.18 -25.66 -10.87
N SER A 60 -11.09 -24.91 -10.65
CA SER A 60 -10.90 -24.09 -9.45
C SER A 60 -10.60 -22.63 -9.79
N GLU A 61 -11.34 -21.74 -9.11
CA GLU A 61 -11.09 -20.30 -9.13
C GLU A 61 -9.84 -19.90 -8.30
N GLN A 62 -9.28 -20.83 -7.53
CA GLN A 62 -8.12 -20.53 -6.68
C GLN A 62 -6.83 -20.68 -7.48
N ARG A 63 -6.27 -19.54 -7.87
CA ARG A 63 -4.99 -19.45 -8.55
C ARG A 63 -3.99 -18.69 -7.70
N MET A 64 -2.74 -19.12 -7.73
CA MET A 64 -1.65 -18.46 -7.00
C MET A 64 -0.40 -18.40 -7.87
N LEU A 65 0.37 -17.33 -7.71
CA LEU A 65 1.68 -17.16 -8.31
C LEU A 65 2.74 -17.14 -7.21
N VAL A 66 3.89 -17.77 -7.49
CA VAL A 66 4.98 -17.93 -6.54
C VAL A 66 6.21 -17.17 -7.04
N TYR A 67 6.62 -16.15 -6.31
CA TYR A 67 7.77 -15.31 -6.65
C TYR A 67 8.94 -15.55 -5.70
N GLU A 68 10.15 -15.19 -6.14
CA GLU A 68 11.28 -15.11 -5.21
C GLU A 68 10.99 -14.15 -4.05
N ARG A 69 11.46 -14.52 -2.85
CA ARG A 69 11.45 -13.63 -1.69
C ARG A 69 12.85 -13.09 -1.46
N LEU A 70 12.94 -11.79 -1.23
CA LEU A 70 14.21 -11.11 -0.99
C LEU A 70 14.52 -10.97 0.50
N PHE A 71 15.77 -10.60 0.80
CA PHE A 71 16.36 -10.65 2.13
C PHE A 71 15.54 -9.91 3.21
N HIS A 72 15.07 -8.69 2.93
CA HIS A 72 14.28 -7.91 3.88
C HIS A 72 12.77 -8.14 3.76
N GLY A 73 12.31 -8.95 2.80
CA GLY A 73 10.90 -9.15 2.51
C GLY A 73 10.24 -7.92 1.89
N SER A 74 8.95 -7.74 2.16
CA SER A 74 8.14 -6.67 1.56
C SER A 74 8.28 -5.31 2.26
N LEU A 75 8.14 -4.24 1.48
CA LEU A 75 8.29 -2.86 1.95
C LEU A 75 7.28 -2.49 3.03
N ASP A 76 6.04 -2.97 2.97
CA ASP A 76 5.02 -2.73 4.01
C ASP A 76 5.48 -3.21 5.40
N ARG A 77 6.15 -4.37 5.47
CA ARG A 77 6.71 -4.90 6.72
C ARG A 77 7.87 -4.04 7.21
N LEU A 78 8.70 -3.56 6.29
CA LEU A 78 9.87 -2.75 6.61
C LEU A 78 9.49 -1.33 7.04
N LEU A 79 8.43 -0.76 6.45
CA LEU A 79 7.97 0.59 6.69
C LEU A 79 7.06 0.69 7.93
N TYR A 80 6.20 -0.31 8.18
CA TYR A 80 5.20 -0.26 9.26
C TYR A 80 5.37 -1.31 10.37
N GLY A 81 6.09 -2.40 10.09
CA GLY A 81 6.02 -3.64 10.86
C GLY A 81 7.19 -3.92 11.79
N ARG A 82 8.23 -3.08 11.82
CA ARG A 82 9.41 -3.30 12.68
C ARG A 82 9.32 -2.50 13.97
N SER A 83 9.48 -3.19 15.09
CA SER A 83 9.79 -2.60 16.40
C SER A 83 11.28 -2.75 16.76
N ASP A 84 12.04 -3.57 16.04
CA ASP A 84 13.36 -4.08 16.41
C ASP A 84 14.49 -3.78 15.39
N GLY A 85 14.30 -2.81 14.48
CA GLY A 85 15.32 -2.41 13.52
C GLY A 85 15.33 -0.90 13.26
N PRO A 86 16.44 -0.35 12.72
CA PRO A 86 16.50 1.06 12.38
C PRO A 86 15.45 1.38 11.30
N PRO A 87 14.79 2.55 11.39
CA PRO A 87 13.85 2.98 10.37
C PRO A 87 14.57 3.23 9.03
N LEU A 88 13.82 3.11 7.93
CA LEU A 88 14.33 3.48 6.60
C LEU A 88 14.67 4.97 6.56
N ASP A 89 15.94 5.28 6.26
CA ASP A 89 16.37 6.65 6.02
C ASP A 89 15.88 7.20 4.68
N TRP A 90 16.06 8.50 4.47
CA TRP A 90 15.59 9.18 3.27
C TRP A 90 16.15 8.58 1.98
N ASN A 91 17.47 8.37 1.91
CA ASN A 91 18.14 7.89 0.71
C ASN A 91 17.68 6.49 0.33
N THR A 92 17.45 5.63 1.32
CA THR A 92 16.94 4.28 1.11
C THR A 92 15.50 4.32 0.60
N ARG A 93 14.64 5.18 1.15
CA ARG A 93 13.27 5.35 0.63
C ARG A 93 13.26 5.82 -0.83
N MET A 94 14.14 6.76 -1.19
CA MET A 94 14.26 7.25 -2.57
C MET A 94 14.81 6.18 -3.52
N LYS A 95 15.81 5.39 -3.08
CA LYS A 95 16.32 4.24 -3.84
C LYS A 95 15.19 3.24 -4.12
N ILE A 96 14.40 2.91 -3.09
CA ILE A 96 13.26 1.99 -3.22
C ILE A 96 12.20 2.54 -4.17
N ALA A 97 11.85 3.83 -4.07
CA ALA A 97 10.91 4.49 -4.97
C ALA A 97 11.40 4.43 -6.42
N LEU A 98 12.68 4.74 -6.66
CA LEU A 98 13.29 4.72 -7.98
C LEU A 98 13.31 3.31 -8.58
N CYS A 99 13.80 2.32 -7.84
CA CYS A 99 13.80 0.92 -8.28
C CYS A 99 12.37 0.42 -8.59
N SER A 100 11.40 0.76 -7.75
CA SER A 100 10.01 0.39 -7.96
C SER A 100 9.43 1.05 -9.21
N ALA A 101 9.74 2.34 -9.44
CA ALA A 101 9.33 3.05 -10.63
C ALA A 101 9.94 2.44 -11.89
N GLN A 102 11.23 2.06 -11.87
CA GLN A 102 11.90 1.39 -12.98
C GLN A 102 11.26 0.04 -13.31
N GLY A 103 10.95 -0.77 -12.30
CA GLY A 103 10.24 -2.03 -12.52
C GLY A 103 8.86 -1.84 -13.15
N LEU A 104 8.14 -0.80 -12.73
CA LEU A 104 6.81 -0.50 -13.28
C LEU A 104 6.87 0.11 -14.68
N THR A 105 7.87 0.95 -14.98
CA THR A 105 8.17 1.42 -16.35
C THR A 105 8.42 0.24 -17.28
N PHE A 106 9.21 -0.75 -16.84
CA PHE A 106 9.46 -1.94 -17.65
C PHE A 106 8.16 -2.70 -17.96
N LEU A 107 7.31 -2.92 -16.95
CA LEU A 107 6.03 -3.61 -17.15
C LEU A 107 5.07 -2.84 -18.08
N HIS A 108 5.10 -1.50 -18.05
CA HIS A 108 4.15 -0.67 -18.80
C HIS A 108 4.61 -0.34 -20.22
N GLU A 109 5.91 -0.10 -20.42
CA GLU A 109 6.43 0.62 -21.58
C GLU A 109 7.61 -0.06 -22.30
N GLU A 110 8.42 -0.89 -21.63
CA GLU A 110 9.71 -1.39 -22.17
C GLU A 110 9.77 -2.91 -22.34
N GLY A 111 8.93 -3.65 -21.61
CA GLY A 111 8.85 -5.09 -21.68
C GLY A 111 8.33 -5.61 -23.02
N PRO A 112 8.50 -6.92 -23.30
CA PRO A 112 8.05 -7.54 -24.54
C PRO A 112 6.52 -7.50 -24.73
N PHE A 113 5.78 -7.31 -23.63
CA PHE A 113 4.34 -7.09 -23.61
C PHE A 113 3.98 -6.25 -22.38
N GLN A 114 2.82 -5.58 -22.44
CA GLN A 114 2.35 -4.75 -21.34
C GLN A 114 1.76 -5.63 -20.22
N ALA A 115 2.26 -5.45 -19.01
CA ALA A 115 1.78 -6.11 -17.80
C ALA A 115 1.38 -5.06 -16.75
N MET A 116 0.40 -5.39 -15.92
CA MET A 116 -0.17 -4.50 -14.92
C MET A 116 -0.47 -5.23 -13.62
N TYR A 117 -0.79 -4.47 -12.58
CA TYR A 117 -1.28 -4.96 -11.30
C TYR A 117 -2.77 -4.70 -11.15
N ASN A 118 -3.53 -5.70 -10.73
CA ASN A 118 -4.90 -5.47 -10.25
C ASN A 118 -4.90 -4.62 -8.98
N GLU A 119 -3.96 -4.90 -8.08
CA GLU A 119 -3.71 -4.13 -6.87
C GLU A 119 -2.20 -3.94 -6.72
N PHE A 120 -1.72 -2.69 -6.83
CA PHE A 120 -0.33 -2.37 -6.59
C PHE A 120 -0.16 -1.67 -5.24
N SER A 121 0.71 -2.19 -4.39
CA SER A 121 0.90 -1.69 -3.02
C SER A 121 2.32 -1.88 -2.52
N THR A 122 2.62 -1.34 -1.34
CA THR A 122 3.88 -1.59 -0.63
C THR A 122 4.11 -3.06 -0.29
N ALA A 123 3.08 -3.91 -0.28
CA ALA A 123 3.29 -5.35 -0.14
C ALA A 123 4.02 -5.92 -1.37
N ASN A 124 3.68 -5.47 -2.57
CA ASN A 124 4.22 -5.97 -3.84
C ASN A 124 5.70 -5.64 -4.07
N ILE A 125 6.29 -4.76 -3.26
CA ILE A 125 7.68 -4.32 -3.40
C ILE A 125 8.56 -5.13 -2.44
N GLN A 126 9.38 -6.03 -2.97
CA GLN A 126 10.36 -6.81 -2.22
C GLN A 126 11.70 -6.06 -2.13
N ILE A 127 12.37 -6.17 -0.99
CA ILE A 127 13.60 -5.44 -0.68
C ILE A 127 14.78 -6.42 -0.50
N ASP A 128 15.83 -6.24 -1.30
CA ASP A 128 17.05 -7.03 -1.25
C ASP A 128 18.04 -6.52 -0.20
N LYS A 129 19.11 -7.27 0.06
CA LYS A 129 20.12 -6.99 1.10
C LYS A 129 20.80 -5.63 0.96
N ASP A 130 20.91 -5.10 -0.25
CA ASP A 130 21.49 -3.79 -0.53
C ASP A 130 20.42 -2.67 -0.57
N PHE A 131 19.19 -2.97 -0.14
CA PHE A 131 18.00 -2.14 -0.25
C PHE A 131 17.61 -1.75 -1.69
N SER A 132 18.06 -2.50 -2.70
CA SER A 132 17.42 -2.46 -4.01
C SER A 132 16.03 -3.08 -3.94
N ALA A 133 15.08 -2.50 -4.67
CA ALA A 133 13.71 -2.99 -4.70
C ALA A 133 13.42 -3.78 -5.98
N LYS A 134 12.62 -4.84 -5.84
CA LYS A 134 12.06 -5.59 -6.96
C LYS A 134 10.56 -5.79 -6.79
N LEU A 135 9.80 -5.71 -7.87
CA LEU A 135 8.36 -5.89 -7.82
C LEU A 135 7.96 -7.36 -7.92
N SER A 136 6.91 -7.75 -7.20
CA SER A 136 6.36 -9.11 -7.11
C SER A 136 4.84 -9.08 -7.24
N GLY A 137 4.23 -10.18 -7.69
CA GLY A 137 2.78 -10.24 -7.88
C GLY A 137 2.28 -9.48 -9.11
N TYR A 138 3.15 -9.25 -10.10
CA TYR A 138 2.74 -8.72 -11.40
C TYR A 138 2.03 -9.79 -12.23
N GLY A 139 1.06 -9.41 -13.06
CA GLY A 139 0.43 -10.33 -14.00
C GLY A 139 -0.91 -10.92 -13.55
N CYS A 140 -1.63 -11.44 -14.55
CA CYS A 140 -3.01 -11.90 -14.53
C CYS A 140 -4.03 -10.79 -14.18
N VAL A 141 -4.58 -10.19 -15.24
CA VAL A 141 -5.79 -9.36 -15.17
C VAL A 141 -6.97 -10.26 -14.84
N GLY A 142 -7.13 -10.56 -13.56
CA GLY A 142 -8.41 -11.11 -13.06
C GLY A 142 -9.49 -10.05 -13.24
N HIS A 143 -10.70 -10.47 -13.62
CA HIS A 143 -11.87 -9.60 -13.58
C HIS A 143 -12.00 -9.02 -12.17
N ILE A 144 -12.04 -7.69 -12.05
CA ILE A 144 -12.34 -7.04 -10.77
C ILE A 144 -13.81 -7.37 -10.50
N PRO A 145 -14.15 -8.06 -9.39
CA PRO A 145 -15.53 -8.41 -9.11
C PRO A 145 -16.39 -7.15 -9.10
N GLU A 146 -17.57 -7.24 -9.72
CA GLU A 146 -18.53 -6.15 -9.76
C GLU A 146 -18.87 -5.65 -8.35
N THR A 147 -19.10 -4.35 -8.27
CA THR A 147 -19.16 -3.48 -7.09
C THR A 147 -20.08 -3.95 -5.94
N GLU A 148 -20.94 -4.95 -6.16
CA GLU A 148 -21.96 -5.38 -5.20
C GLU A 148 -21.41 -6.18 -4.01
N GLU A 149 -20.24 -6.84 -4.12
CA GLU A 149 -19.61 -7.56 -2.98
C GLU A 149 -18.50 -6.78 -2.27
N ILE A 150 -18.12 -5.61 -2.78
CA ILE A 150 -17.01 -4.83 -2.22
C ILE A 150 -17.53 -3.93 -1.11
N SER A 151 -17.60 -4.48 0.11
CA SER A 151 -17.69 -3.62 1.30
C SER A 151 -16.52 -2.63 1.25
N SER A 152 -16.82 -1.32 1.20
CA SER A 152 -15.85 -0.21 1.08
C SER A 152 -14.82 -0.11 2.23
N ASN A 153 -14.80 -1.09 3.13
CA ASN A 153 -13.87 -1.25 4.24
C ASN A 153 -12.86 -2.41 4.04
N SER A 154 -12.89 -3.12 2.91
CA SER A 154 -11.89 -4.16 2.62
C SER A 154 -10.54 -3.52 2.29
N VAL A 155 -9.48 -3.99 2.96
CA VAL A 155 -8.08 -3.61 2.70
C VAL A 155 -7.71 -3.77 1.22
N ALA A 156 -8.41 -4.67 0.50
CA ALA A 156 -8.22 -4.98 -0.92
C ALA A 156 -8.52 -3.82 -1.89
N VAL A 157 -9.10 -2.70 -1.41
CA VAL A 157 -9.45 -1.54 -2.26
C VAL A 157 -8.52 -0.35 -1.98
N ALA A 158 -7.59 -0.47 -1.03
CA ALA A 158 -6.87 0.69 -0.50
C ALA A 158 -6.09 1.47 -1.55
N ASN A 159 -5.53 0.79 -2.56
CA ASN A 159 -4.68 1.43 -3.56
C ASN A 159 -5.27 1.43 -4.98
N ILE A 160 -6.55 1.06 -5.12
CA ILE A 160 -7.23 1.03 -6.42
C ILE A 160 -7.61 2.47 -6.82
N SER A 161 -7.44 2.81 -8.10
CA SER A 161 -7.83 4.11 -8.63
C SER A 161 -9.35 4.24 -8.74
N VAL A 162 -9.85 5.47 -8.66
CA VAL A 162 -11.29 5.75 -8.64
C VAL A 162 -11.97 5.21 -9.90
N GLU A 163 -11.38 5.42 -11.08
CA GLU A 163 -11.93 4.94 -12.34
C GLU A 163 -11.89 3.42 -12.49
N THR A 164 -10.91 2.75 -11.87
CA THR A 164 -10.83 1.29 -11.86
C THR A 164 -11.90 0.70 -10.95
N LEU A 165 -12.18 1.34 -9.81
CA LEU A 165 -13.26 0.95 -8.91
C LEU A 165 -14.64 1.19 -9.54
N GLU A 166 -14.84 2.31 -10.22
CA GLU A 166 -16.14 2.69 -10.80
C GLU A 166 -16.43 1.96 -12.13
N ARG A 167 -15.42 1.77 -12.99
CA ARG A 167 -15.60 1.29 -14.36
C ARG A 167 -15.03 -0.11 -14.60
N GLY A 168 -14.37 -0.71 -13.62
CA GLY A 168 -13.66 -1.99 -13.77
C GLY A 168 -12.49 -1.95 -14.76
N ARG A 169 -12.04 -0.74 -15.16
CA ARG A 169 -11.00 -0.58 -16.18
C ARG A 169 -9.63 -0.50 -15.54
N LEU A 170 -8.81 -1.53 -15.72
CA LEU A 170 -7.40 -1.50 -15.36
C LEU A 170 -6.57 -0.90 -16.49
N THR A 171 -5.73 0.08 -16.16
CA THR A 171 -4.82 0.74 -17.11
C THR A 171 -3.45 0.99 -16.48
N PRO A 172 -2.40 1.27 -17.27
CA PRO A 172 -1.11 1.71 -16.72
C PRO A 172 -1.27 2.93 -15.79
N LYS A 173 -2.19 3.84 -16.14
CA LYS A 173 -2.51 5.03 -15.33
C LYS A 173 -3.18 4.70 -14.00
N SER A 174 -3.89 3.58 -13.91
CA SER A 174 -4.42 3.07 -12.64
C SER A 174 -3.28 2.63 -11.70
N ASN A 175 -2.24 1.98 -12.23
CA ASN A 175 -1.05 1.65 -11.45
C ASN A 175 -0.21 2.89 -11.08
N VAL A 176 -0.19 3.94 -11.93
CA VAL A 176 0.42 5.24 -11.58
C VAL A 176 -0.27 5.86 -10.36
N TRP A 177 -1.60 5.80 -10.28
CA TRP A 177 -2.34 6.23 -9.09
C TRP A 177 -1.90 5.49 -7.83
N SER A 178 -1.84 4.15 -7.89
CA SER A 178 -1.36 3.32 -6.78
C SER A 178 0.08 3.68 -6.38
N PHE A 179 0.96 3.94 -7.35
CA PHE A 179 2.31 4.41 -7.09
C PHE A 179 2.34 5.77 -6.39
N GLY A 180 1.42 6.68 -6.75
CA GLY A 180 1.23 7.95 -6.04
C GLY A 180 0.91 7.78 -4.56
N ILE A 181 0.10 6.77 -4.21
CA ILE A 181 -0.18 6.42 -2.81
C ILE A 181 1.11 5.90 -2.15
N ILE A 182 1.85 5.00 -2.80
CA ILE A 182 3.13 4.47 -2.28
C ILE A 182 4.14 5.60 -2.03
N LEU A 183 4.19 6.63 -2.86
CA LEU A 183 5.03 7.81 -2.60
C LEU A 183 4.60 8.56 -1.33
N LEU A 184 3.29 8.74 -1.10
CA LEU A 184 2.79 9.33 0.15
C LEU A 184 3.12 8.44 1.36
N GLU A 185 2.99 7.13 1.22
CA GLU A 185 3.35 6.16 2.25
C GLU A 185 4.85 6.29 2.61
N LEU A 186 5.73 6.39 1.61
CA LEU A 186 7.16 6.60 1.81
C LEU A 186 7.50 7.96 2.46
N LEU A 187 6.79 9.04 2.10
CA LEU A 187 7.00 10.36 2.70
C LEU A 187 6.55 10.43 4.16
N THR A 188 5.39 9.83 4.46
CA THR A 188 4.69 10.00 5.74
C THR A 188 4.93 8.87 6.73
N GLY A 189 5.39 7.70 6.27
CA GLY A 189 5.48 6.49 7.09
C GLY A 189 4.12 5.92 7.49
N ARG A 190 3.02 6.43 6.92
CA ARG A 190 1.65 6.01 7.24
C ARG A 190 1.11 5.09 6.16
N LYS A 191 0.39 4.04 6.58
CA LYS A 191 -0.32 3.13 5.67
C LYS A 191 -1.65 3.74 5.22
N ASN A 192 -1.99 3.62 3.94
CA ASN A 192 -3.29 4.06 3.45
C ASN A 192 -4.44 3.16 3.95
N LEU A 193 -5.58 3.77 4.27
CA LEU A 193 -6.73 3.14 4.94
C LEU A 193 -6.37 2.42 6.24
N ASP A 194 -5.42 2.97 7.00
CA ASP A 194 -5.00 2.40 8.27
C ASP A 194 -6.03 2.62 9.38
N ASN A 195 -6.59 1.52 9.88
CA ASN A 195 -7.62 1.51 10.91
C ASN A 195 -7.17 2.06 12.27
N ARG A 196 -5.86 2.23 12.49
CA ARG A 196 -5.31 2.85 13.70
C ARG A 196 -5.63 4.35 13.80
N TYR A 197 -5.96 4.99 12.67
CA TYR A 197 -6.31 6.41 12.63
C TYR A 197 -7.83 6.64 12.66
N PRO A 198 -8.29 7.83 13.10
CA PRO A 198 -9.68 8.26 12.99
C PRO A 198 -10.19 8.19 11.54
N LYS A 199 -11.50 7.96 11.35
CA LYS A 199 -12.10 7.72 10.02
C LYS A 199 -11.75 8.81 9.00
N GLU A 200 -11.65 10.04 9.47
CA GLU A 200 -11.36 11.24 8.68
C GLU A 200 -9.92 11.25 8.15
N GLU A 201 -9.00 10.58 8.84
CA GLU A 201 -7.56 10.53 8.53
C GLU A 201 -7.11 9.21 7.87
N ARG A 202 -7.97 8.17 7.86
CA ARG A 202 -7.60 6.85 7.29
C ARG A 202 -7.23 6.93 5.82
N ASN A 203 -7.96 7.73 5.05
CA ASN A 203 -7.67 7.92 3.63
C ASN A 203 -6.50 8.89 3.48
N LEU A 204 -5.31 8.34 3.24
CA LEU A 204 -4.06 9.07 3.16
C LEU A 204 -4.08 10.11 2.04
N VAL A 205 -4.74 9.80 0.91
CA VAL A 205 -4.89 10.72 -0.23
C VAL A 205 -5.69 11.96 0.17
N LYS A 206 -6.86 11.76 0.80
CA LYS A 206 -7.72 12.86 1.25
C LYS A 206 -7.07 13.66 2.37
N TRP A 207 -6.47 12.98 3.34
CA TRP A 207 -5.85 13.59 4.51
C TRP A 207 -4.60 14.41 4.17
N SER A 208 -3.73 13.89 3.29
CA SER A 208 -2.46 14.55 2.96
C SER A 208 -2.66 15.79 2.08
N ARG A 209 -3.70 15.82 1.23
CA ARG A 209 -3.95 16.90 0.25
C ARG A 209 -3.73 18.34 0.77
N PRO A 210 -4.30 18.78 1.91
CA PRO A 210 -4.05 20.13 2.42
C PRO A 210 -2.59 20.39 2.78
N PHE A 211 -1.83 19.37 3.17
CA PHE A 211 -0.43 19.50 3.57
C PHE A 211 0.55 19.56 2.40
N LEU A 212 0.13 19.07 1.23
CA LEU A 212 0.94 19.08 0.02
C LEU A 212 0.92 20.46 -0.70
N ALA A 213 0.27 21.48 -0.11
CA ALA A 213 0.17 22.81 -0.72
C ALA A 213 1.50 23.57 -0.77
N ASP A 214 2.34 23.46 0.27
CA ASP A 214 3.61 24.18 0.39
C ASP A 214 4.63 23.43 1.26
N ASN A 215 5.87 23.93 1.31
CA ASN A 215 6.96 23.29 2.06
C ASN A 215 6.73 23.24 3.56
N CYS A 216 6.17 24.30 4.14
CA CYS A 216 5.94 24.39 5.59
C CYS A 216 4.92 23.34 6.01
N ARG A 217 3.81 23.23 5.28
CA ARG A 217 2.78 22.23 5.59
C ARG A 217 3.22 20.80 5.27
N LEU A 218 4.01 20.60 4.22
CA LEU A 218 4.58 19.30 3.89
C LEU A 218 5.45 18.78 5.05
N SER A 219 6.28 19.65 5.64
CA SER A 219 7.13 19.26 6.77
C SER A 219 6.36 18.71 7.99
N LEU A 220 5.08 19.07 8.15
CA LEU A 220 4.23 18.61 9.25
C LEU A 220 3.78 17.15 9.11
N ILE A 221 3.78 16.61 7.89
CA ILE A 221 3.33 15.24 7.61
C ILE A 221 4.47 14.28 7.27
N MET A 222 5.70 14.80 7.16
CA MET A 222 6.88 13.97 6.95
C MET A 222 7.05 12.98 8.10
N ASP A 223 7.48 11.78 7.77
CA ASP A 223 7.66 10.72 8.76
C ASP A 223 8.59 11.17 9.90
N PRO A 224 8.12 11.19 11.17
CA PRO A 224 8.94 11.54 12.32
C PRO A 224 10.21 10.69 12.45
N GLN A 225 10.21 9.45 11.95
CA GLN A 225 11.37 8.55 11.96
C GLN A 225 12.52 9.06 11.08
N LEU A 226 12.25 9.93 10.10
CA LEU A 226 13.29 10.59 9.31
C LEU A 226 14.04 11.65 10.12
N LYS A 227 13.51 12.09 11.27
CA LYS A 227 14.15 13.07 12.18
C LYS A 227 14.63 14.34 11.46
N GLY A 228 13.87 14.80 10.45
CA GLY A 228 14.22 15.97 9.63
C GLY A 228 15.40 15.75 8.66
N ARG A 229 15.93 14.52 8.52
CA ARG A 229 17.10 14.19 7.68
C ARG A 229 16.68 13.92 6.23
N PHE A 230 16.13 14.92 5.54
CA PHE A 230 15.73 14.83 4.12
C PHE A 230 15.80 16.20 3.45
N PRO A 231 16.09 16.32 2.13
CA PRO A 231 16.15 17.60 1.44
C PRO A 231 14.75 18.11 1.22
N MET A 232 14.44 19.27 1.79
CA MET A 232 13.10 19.84 1.65
C MET A 232 12.73 20.06 0.17
N LYS A 233 13.69 20.47 -0.67
CA LYS A 233 13.48 20.57 -2.12
C LYS A 233 13.15 19.21 -2.76
N ALA A 234 13.88 18.15 -2.40
CA ALA A 234 13.64 16.81 -2.93
C ALA A 234 12.30 16.25 -2.43
N ALA A 235 12.00 16.36 -1.14
CA ALA A 235 10.72 15.96 -0.57
C ALA A 235 9.55 16.72 -1.21
N ARG A 236 9.73 18.01 -1.53
CA ARG A 236 8.74 18.77 -2.29
C ARG A 236 8.55 18.20 -3.69
N THR A 237 9.63 17.91 -4.42
CA THR A 237 9.53 17.29 -5.74
C THR A 237 8.82 15.94 -5.69
N VAL A 238 9.11 15.08 -4.71
CA VAL A 238 8.39 13.80 -4.52
C VAL A 238 6.91 14.02 -4.22
N ALA A 239 6.58 14.99 -3.37
CA ALA A 239 5.20 15.37 -3.09
C ALA A 239 4.46 15.86 -4.34
N ASP A 240 5.11 16.67 -5.18
CA ASP A 240 4.54 17.14 -6.45
C ASP A 240 4.30 15.98 -7.43
N ILE A 241 5.22 15.01 -7.49
CA ILE A 241 5.04 13.79 -8.29
C ILE A 241 3.82 13.01 -7.77
N ALA A 242 3.72 12.79 -6.45
CA ALA A 242 2.59 12.09 -5.84
C ALA A 242 1.27 12.80 -6.15
N GLN A 243 1.21 14.13 -6.05
CA GLN A 243 0.02 14.92 -6.41
C GLN A 243 -0.38 14.75 -7.88
N ARG A 244 0.58 14.69 -8.81
CA ARG A 244 0.31 14.44 -10.24
C ARG A 244 -0.15 13.00 -10.49
N CYS A 245 0.40 12.02 -9.77
CA CYS A 245 -0.06 10.63 -9.86
C CYS A 245 -1.51 10.46 -9.36
N LEU A 246 -1.92 11.28 -8.40
CA LEU A 246 -3.24 11.23 -7.75
C LEU A 246 -4.28 12.18 -8.39
N GLN A 247 -4.06 12.59 -9.65
CA GLN A 247 -5.09 13.31 -10.41
C GLN A 247 -6.29 12.41 -10.71
N MET A 248 -7.48 12.98 -10.62
CA MET A 248 -8.73 12.25 -10.87
C MET A 248 -8.82 11.80 -12.33
N ASP A 249 -8.47 12.68 -13.26
CA ASP A 249 -8.34 12.32 -14.67
C ASP A 249 -7.06 11.49 -14.89
N PRO A 250 -7.16 10.23 -15.37
CA PRO A 250 -6.00 9.42 -15.70
C PRO A 250 -5.08 10.04 -16.78
N SER A 251 -5.62 10.90 -17.64
CA SER A 251 -4.85 11.54 -18.73
C SER A 251 -3.81 12.53 -18.21
N GLU A 252 -4.12 13.22 -17.10
CA GLU A 252 -3.27 14.20 -16.42
C GLU A 252 -2.15 13.58 -15.59
N ARG A 253 -2.23 12.26 -15.32
CA ARG A 253 -1.18 11.55 -14.58
C ARG A 253 0.06 11.41 -15.46
N PRO A 254 1.28 11.48 -14.92
CA PRO A 254 2.51 11.28 -15.71
C PRO A 254 2.66 9.82 -16.17
N THR A 255 3.63 9.55 -17.05
CA THR A 255 4.07 8.18 -17.34
C THR A 255 5.07 7.70 -16.29
N MET A 256 5.28 6.39 -16.18
CA MET A 256 6.28 5.86 -15.24
C MET A 256 7.69 6.25 -15.67
N ARG A 257 7.97 6.34 -16.97
CA ARG A 257 9.23 6.90 -17.48
C ARG A 257 9.50 8.31 -16.97
N THR A 258 8.53 9.22 -17.08
CA THR A 258 8.68 10.59 -16.55
C THR A 258 8.91 10.59 -15.04
N ILE A 259 8.23 9.71 -14.28
CA ILE A 259 8.45 9.58 -12.84
C ILE A 259 9.90 9.12 -12.55
N VAL A 260 10.42 8.13 -13.27
CA VAL A 260 11.80 7.65 -13.13
C VAL A 260 12.80 8.77 -13.36
N GLU A 261 12.63 9.60 -14.38
CA GLU A 261 13.52 10.74 -14.66
C GLU A 261 13.60 11.72 -13.47
N HIS A 262 12.45 12.07 -12.89
CA HIS A 262 12.42 12.95 -11.72
C HIS A 262 13.04 12.30 -10.48
N LEU A 263 12.78 11.01 -10.24
CA LEU A 263 13.35 10.27 -9.12
C LEU A 263 14.87 10.09 -9.25
N LYS A 264 15.41 9.93 -10.47
CA LYS A 264 16.86 9.92 -10.71
C LYS A 264 17.50 11.24 -10.30
N ILE A 265 16.91 12.37 -10.71
CA ILE A 265 17.39 13.71 -10.29
C ILE A 265 17.40 13.81 -8.75
N ILE A 266 16.35 13.34 -8.08
CA ILE A 266 16.28 13.33 -6.62
C ILE A 266 17.37 12.47 -5.99
N GLN A 267 17.64 11.28 -6.54
CA GLN A 267 18.68 10.37 -6.05
C GLN A 267 20.08 10.99 -6.19
N ASP A 268 20.29 11.77 -7.25
CA ASP A 268 21.57 12.41 -7.56
C ASP A 268 21.79 13.73 -6.79
N LEU A 269 20.76 14.26 -6.11
CA LEU A 269 20.89 15.37 -5.17
C LEU A 269 21.70 14.92 -3.93
N LYS A 270 23.01 14.81 -4.11
CA LYS A 270 23.97 14.53 -3.04
C LYS A 270 23.86 15.61 -1.97
N TYR A 271 23.70 15.17 -0.73
CA TYR A 271 23.69 16.06 0.41
C TYR A 271 25.11 16.40 0.88
N SER A 272 25.39 17.70 0.97
CA SER A 272 26.18 18.24 2.09
C SER A 272 25.19 18.54 3.21
N CYS A 273 25.12 17.68 4.24
CA CYS A 273 24.40 18.02 5.46
C CYS A 273 24.99 19.33 6.01
N ARG A 274 24.19 20.40 6.08
CA ARG A 274 24.65 21.69 6.66
C ARG A 274 24.97 21.59 8.15
N PHE A 275 24.49 20.52 8.80
CA PHE A 275 24.88 20.11 10.15
C PHE A 275 24.84 18.57 10.21
N PRO A 276 25.96 17.86 10.03
CA PRO A 276 26.08 16.53 10.60
C PRO A 276 25.94 16.73 12.11
N LEU A 277 24.86 16.22 12.70
CA LEU A 277 24.87 16.05 14.15
C LEU A 277 26.03 15.08 14.43
N GLN A 278 27.14 15.60 14.94
CA GLN A 278 28.15 14.78 15.57
C GLN A 278 27.41 13.92 16.59
N ASP A 279 27.53 12.60 16.47
CA ASP A 279 27.29 11.75 17.62
C ASP A 279 28.07 12.36 18.77
N PRO A 280 27.46 12.58 19.96
CA PRO A 280 28.16 13.18 21.07
C PRO A 280 29.43 12.38 21.28
N ALA A 281 30.58 13.00 20.96
CA ALA A 281 31.87 12.39 21.17
C ALA A 281 31.85 11.89 22.61
N ALA A 282 32.11 10.59 22.80
CA ALA A 282 32.19 10.01 24.12
C ALA A 282 33.17 10.87 24.93
N ILE A 283 32.63 11.72 25.81
CA ILE A 283 33.44 12.53 26.70
C ILE A 283 34.06 11.50 27.64
N ALA A 284 35.29 11.09 27.33
CA ALA A 284 36.13 10.35 28.24
C ALA A 284 36.11 11.12 29.56
N GLY A 285 35.63 10.46 30.61
CA GLY A 285 35.31 11.07 31.89
C GLY A 285 36.46 11.93 32.40
N LYS A 286 36.29 13.25 32.34
CA LYS A 286 37.10 14.17 33.14
C LYS A 286 36.35 14.40 34.44
N GLN A 287 36.96 13.86 35.49
CA GLN A 287 36.63 14.01 36.90
C GLN A 287 36.38 15.49 37.22
N MET A 288 35.18 15.82 37.74
CA MET A 288 34.90 17.16 38.26
C MET A 288 35.75 17.40 39.50
N SER A 289 36.75 18.26 39.40
CA SER A 289 37.42 18.85 40.55
C SER A 289 36.45 19.80 41.27
N ARG A 290 36.07 19.44 42.49
CA ARG A 290 35.34 20.30 43.42
C ARG A 290 36.15 21.58 43.68
N SER A 291 35.55 22.74 43.42
CA SER A 291 36.01 24.01 43.98
C SER A 291 35.52 24.15 45.42
N PRO A 292 36.37 24.58 46.38
CA PRO A 292 35.95 24.90 47.73
C PRO A 292 35.57 26.38 47.86
N SER A 293 34.74 26.67 48.87
CA SER A 293 34.37 27.99 49.43
C SER A 293 33.28 28.81 48.73
N LEU A 294 32.09 28.88 49.36
CA LEU A 294 31.78 29.98 50.29
C LEU A 294 30.65 29.58 51.25
N ASN A 295 30.85 29.91 52.53
CA ASN A 295 29.97 29.63 53.65
C ASN A 295 28.67 30.46 53.61
N GLY A 296 27.57 29.81 54.04
CA GLY A 296 26.61 30.33 55.00
C GLY A 296 25.77 31.55 54.63
N ILE A 297 24.47 31.33 54.38
CA ILE A 297 23.36 31.95 55.10
C ILE A 297 22.17 30.98 55.01
N ILE A 298 21.71 30.54 56.18
CA ILE A 298 20.45 29.82 56.38
C ILE A 298 19.37 30.89 56.54
N THR A 299 18.31 30.83 55.72
CA THR A 299 17.03 31.49 56.01
C THR A 299 15.87 30.54 55.70
N PRO A 300 14.81 30.52 56.54
CA PRO A 300 13.84 29.44 56.56
C PRO A 300 12.71 29.60 55.54
N ALA A 301 12.08 28.46 55.23
CA ALA A 301 10.92 28.34 54.34
C ALA A 301 9.67 29.08 54.86
N PRO A 302 8.85 29.67 53.99
CA PRO A 302 7.50 30.05 54.36
C PRO A 302 6.55 28.83 54.19
N ARG A 303 5.83 28.51 55.26
CA ARG A 303 4.61 27.69 55.22
C ARG A 303 3.39 28.61 55.16
N SER A 304 2.48 28.36 54.23
CA SER A 304 1.01 28.38 54.43
C SER A 304 0.36 28.00 53.08
N SER A 305 -0.13 26.77 52.95
CA SER A 305 -1.55 26.41 52.99
C SER A 305 -2.31 26.82 51.73
N PHE A 306 -2.81 25.84 50.96
CA PHE A 306 -4.21 25.71 50.51
C PHE A 306 -4.29 24.53 49.53
N SER A 307 -5.09 23.54 49.92
CA SER A 307 -5.68 22.46 49.11
C SER A 307 -7.21 22.59 49.32
N PRO A 308 -8.13 22.02 48.52
CA PRO A 308 -7.95 21.05 47.44
C PRO A 308 -8.79 21.29 46.15
N SER A 309 -8.41 20.54 45.10
CA SER A 309 -9.22 19.99 43.98
C SER A 309 -10.06 20.90 43.03
N PRO A 310 -9.98 20.68 41.69
CA PRO A 310 -10.82 21.37 40.70
C PRO A 310 -12.17 20.67 40.47
N PRO A 311 -13.26 21.42 40.16
CA PRO A 311 -14.57 20.83 39.93
C PRO A 311 -14.76 20.31 38.49
N SER A 312 -15.43 19.17 38.43
CA SER A 312 -16.07 18.55 37.27
C SER A 312 -17.15 19.46 36.66
N ARG A 313 -17.05 19.77 35.36
CA ARG A 313 -18.13 20.41 34.58
C ARG A 313 -18.95 19.35 33.85
N ALA A 314 -20.18 19.16 34.35
CA ALA A 314 -21.26 18.47 33.66
C ALA A 314 -21.73 19.29 32.45
N TRP A 315 -21.96 18.62 31.32
CA TRP A 315 -22.65 19.18 30.16
C TRP A 315 -24.16 19.05 30.38
N MET A 316 -24.88 20.17 30.32
CA MET A 316 -26.33 20.18 30.30
C MET A 316 -26.85 20.09 28.87
N SER A 317 -27.74 19.12 28.68
CA SER A 317 -28.58 18.88 27.51
C SER A 317 -29.65 19.97 27.37
N VAL A 318 -29.83 20.51 26.16
CA VAL A 318 -31.01 21.30 25.78
C VAL A 318 -31.47 20.86 24.40
N SER A 319 -32.65 20.24 24.35
CA SER A 319 -33.46 19.98 23.16
C SER A 319 -34.31 21.21 22.81
N PRO A 320 -34.80 21.36 21.57
CA PRO A 320 -36.04 22.08 21.34
C PRO A 320 -37.13 21.24 20.65
N THR A 321 -38.34 21.48 21.12
CA THR A 321 -39.64 20.88 20.80
C THR A 321 -40.30 21.52 19.56
N ARG A 322 -41.08 20.71 18.82
CA ARG A 322 -42.09 21.00 17.75
C ARG A 322 -43.32 21.76 18.33
N PRO A 323 -44.36 22.35 17.62
CA PRO A 323 -45.11 21.91 16.39
C PRO A 323 -45.80 23.06 15.56
N PRO A 324 -46.89 22.91 14.72
CA PRO A 324 -47.78 21.77 14.32
C PRO A 324 -48.13 21.58 12.80
N ASN A 325 -48.39 20.34 12.30
CA ASN A 325 -49.63 19.72 11.73
C ASN A 325 -50.39 20.52 10.62
N LEU A 326 -50.86 20.03 9.44
CA LEU A 326 -51.48 18.75 8.98
C LEU A 326 -51.76 18.83 7.42
N PRO A 327 -52.48 17.90 6.73
CA PRO A 327 -52.03 16.79 5.87
C PRO A 327 -52.24 16.96 4.33
N LEU A 328 -51.70 16.04 3.49
CA LEU A 328 -52.37 15.56 2.27
C LEU A 328 -51.70 14.30 1.68
N ALA A 329 -52.54 13.43 1.12
CA ALA A 329 -52.30 12.04 0.76
C ALA A 329 -52.13 11.81 -0.76
N LEU A 330 -51.25 10.86 -1.13
CA LEU A 330 -51.20 9.98 -2.33
C LEU A 330 -51.13 10.64 -3.74
N PRO A 331 -50.77 9.92 -4.85
CA PRO A 331 -50.37 8.50 -5.04
C PRO A 331 -49.05 8.29 -5.83
N PRO A 332 -48.59 7.04 -6.06
CA PRO A 332 -47.47 6.72 -6.95
C PRO A 332 -47.90 6.69 -8.41
N ARG A 333 -47.05 7.20 -9.31
CA ARG A 333 -47.23 7.05 -10.77
C ARG A 333 -46.61 5.74 -11.26
N ALA A 334 -47.46 4.94 -11.89
CA ALA A 334 -47.09 3.90 -12.83
C ALA A 334 -46.72 4.52 -14.20
N CYS A 335 -45.82 3.85 -14.93
CA CYS A 335 -45.96 3.70 -16.38
C CYS A 335 -45.46 2.31 -16.77
N SER A 336 -46.38 1.55 -17.38
CA SER A 336 -46.23 0.23 -17.96
C SER A 336 -45.79 0.33 -19.43
N SER A 337 -45.09 -0.69 -19.92
CA SER A 337 -45.33 -1.30 -21.24
C SER A 337 -44.98 -2.78 -21.11
N THR A 338 -45.95 -3.64 -20.78
CA THR A 338 -46.66 -4.53 -21.73
C THR A 338 -45.76 -5.10 -22.84
N LEU A 339 -45.36 -6.36 -22.70
CA LEU A 339 -45.62 -7.42 -23.67
C LEU A 339 -45.68 -8.77 -22.93
N SER A 340 -46.75 -9.50 -23.23
CA SER A 340 -47.29 -10.70 -22.58
C SER A 340 -46.86 -12.00 -23.28
N LEU A 341 -46.77 -13.08 -22.49
CA LEU A 341 -47.15 -14.50 -22.73
C LEU A 341 -46.67 -15.18 -24.04
N GLU A 342 -46.18 -16.43 -24.10
CA GLU A 342 -46.46 -17.70 -23.40
C GLU A 342 -45.21 -18.61 -23.62
N GLU A 343 -44.68 -19.31 -22.62
CA GLU A 343 -45.11 -20.63 -22.10
C GLU A 343 -44.73 -21.82 -23.01
N SER A 344 -43.79 -22.65 -22.56
CA SER A 344 -43.93 -24.12 -22.63
C SER A 344 -42.76 -24.83 -21.95
N GLU A 345 -43.14 -25.64 -20.97
CA GLU A 345 -42.37 -26.66 -20.28
C GLU A 345 -41.74 -27.66 -21.27
N ARG A 346 -40.56 -28.20 -20.90
CA ARG A 346 -40.31 -29.64 -21.03
C ARG A 346 -39.17 -30.09 -20.12
N GLN A 347 -39.60 -30.91 -19.18
CA GLN A 347 -38.86 -31.75 -18.28
C GLN A 347 -38.19 -32.90 -19.04
N GLU A 348 -36.90 -33.16 -18.81
CA GLU A 348 -36.39 -34.53 -18.96
C GLU A 348 -35.26 -34.82 -17.97
N SER A 349 -35.60 -35.66 -17.01
CA SER A 349 -34.69 -36.35 -16.11
C SER A 349 -33.91 -37.43 -16.87
N ARG A 350 -32.61 -37.59 -16.61
CA ARG A 350 -32.00 -38.94 -16.57
C ARG A 350 -30.75 -39.00 -15.68
N ARG A 351 -30.69 -40.13 -14.99
CA ARG A 351 -29.88 -40.53 -13.83
C ARG A 351 -28.38 -40.67 -14.08
N SER A 352 -27.63 -40.30 -13.04
CA SER A 352 -26.44 -40.94 -12.42
C SER A 352 -25.39 -41.64 -13.30
N SER A 353 -24.11 -41.28 -13.08
CA SER A 353 -23.11 -42.27 -12.67
C SER A 353 -21.99 -41.61 -11.85
N SER A 354 -21.66 -42.30 -10.76
CA SER A 354 -20.53 -42.07 -9.87
C SER A 354 -19.24 -42.50 -10.57
N ALA A 355 -18.22 -41.63 -10.58
CA ALA A 355 -16.83 -42.03 -10.78
C ALA A 355 -15.91 -41.07 -10.01
N THR A 356 -15.38 -41.57 -8.90
CA THR A 356 -14.34 -40.94 -8.09
C THR A 356 -13.04 -40.88 -8.91
N LEU A 357 -12.87 -39.86 -9.76
CA LEU A 357 -11.58 -39.58 -10.40
C LEU A 357 -10.69 -38.78 -9.45
N ARG A 358 -9.51 -39.34 -9.17
CA ARG A 358 -8.38 -38.65 -8.53
C ARG A 358 -8.18 -37.29 -9.20
N ARG A 359 -8.31 -36.22 -8.41
CA ARG A 359 -8.00 -34.84 -8.82
C ARG A 359 -6.55 -34.78 -9.31
N ALA A 360 -6.35 -34.41 -10.57
CA ALA A 360 -5.07 -33.95 -11.07
C ALA A 360 -4.81 -32.55 -10.49
N SER A 361 -4.03 -32.47 -9.41
CA SER A 361 -3.32 -31.24 -9.07
C SER A 361 -2.12 -31.15 -10.00
N VAL A 362 -2.08 -30.14 -10.85
CA VAL A 362 -0.88 -29.83 -11.64
C VAL A 362 -0.10 -28.80 -10.84
N GLU A 363 0.99 -29.25 -10.22
CA GLU A 363 2.03 -28.37 -9.71
C GLU A 363 3.01 -28.15 -10.85
N GLY A 364 3.05 -26.93 -11.38
CA GLY A 364 4.03 -26.52 -12.39
C GLY A 364 5.17 -25.77 -11.70
N TYR A 365 6.37 -26.33 -11.78
CA TYR A 365 7.61 -25.67 -11.38
C TYR A 365 8.14 -24.77 -12.49
#